data_AF-A0A497C821-F1
#
_entry.id   AF-A0A497C821-F1
#
_cell.length_a   1.000
_cell.length_b   1.000
_cell.length_c   1.000
_cell.angle_alpha   90.00
_cell.angle_beta   90.00
_cell.angle_gamma   90.00
#
_symmetry.space_group_name_H-M   'P 1'
#
loop_
_entity.id
_entity.type
_entity.pdbx_description
1 polymer ?
#
loop_
_entity_poly.entity_id
_entity_poly.type
_entity_poly.pdbx_seq_one_letter_code
_entity_poly.pdbx_strand_id
1 'polypeptide(L)'
;MVKRFRSYWGWTALLLSLIFVIINSLIKGIDLVIRGVTDTMLLPIAIVGILVGWLLASSNLNGWWAALGGGTLGFALVMGQMGRLGAPLWRVIQEIGRILWVWLRWIETRKPASPEALRFAWGAFAIKTSDAALSLWYWLKSIFLGFPTYNYLANRVFWGIIIWTLALGFCWALRRYYRPLWGMFPAGMILGILLTYVPGHGRLWAFLILGAGLILIGLASYNEQEHHWTQKGIALAGSVRAN
;
A
#
# COMPACT_ATOMS: atom_id res chain seq x y z
N MET A 1 -9.76 -33.08 2.13
CA MET A 1 -9.85 -31.64 2.54
C MET A 1 -8.49 -30.92 2.55
N VAL A 2 -7.42 -31.52 3.08
CA VAL A 2 -6.10 -30.87 3.24
C VAL A 2 -5.40 -30.47 1.92
N LYS A 3 -5.51 -31.28 0.85
CA LYS A 3 -4.93 -30.92 -0.48
C LYS A 3 -5.54 -29.65 -1.09
N ARG A 4 -6.83 -29.40 -0.87
CA ARG A 4 -7.55 -28.24 -1.43
C ARG A 4 -7.14 -26.93 -0.76
N PHE A 5 -6.82 -26.98 0.53
CA PHE A 5 -6.35 -25.82 1.28
C PHE A 5 -4.93 -25.41 0.86
N ARG A 6 -4.02 -26.37 0.71
CA ARG A 6 -2.60 -26.11 0.37
C ARG A 6 -2.41 -25.49 -1.03
N SER A 7 -3.25 -25.86 -1.99
CA SER A 7 -3.25 -25.28 -3.34
C SER A 7 -3.65 -23.79 -3.36
N TYR A 8 -4.62 -23.40 -2.52
CA TYR A 8 -5.13 -22.03 -2.50
C TYR A 8 -4.12 -21.01 -1.97
N TRP A 9 -3.35 -21.40 -0.95
CA TRP A 9 -2.29 -20.55 -0.38
C TRP A 9 -1.11 -20.38 -1.35
N GLY A 10 -0.69 -21.44 -2.03
CA GLY A 10 0.39 -21.37 -3.02
C GLY A 10 0.05 -20.43 -4.19
N TRP A 11 -1.19 -20.53 -4.69
CA TRP A 11 -1.68 -19.63 -5.74
C TRP A 11 -1.74 -18.17 -5.29
N THR A 12 -2.30 -17.92 -4.11
CA THR A 12 -2.40 -16.56 -3.56
C THR A 12 -1.02 -15.95 -3.35
N ALA A 13 -0.07 -16.72 -2.81
CA ALA A 13 1.30 -16.27 -2.62
C ALA A 13 1.99 -15.93 -3.96
N LEU A 14 1.75 -16.72 -5.01
CA LEU A 14 2.27 -16.45 -6.35
C LEU A 14 1.69 -15.16 -6.95
N LEU A 15 0.38 -14.92 -6.81
CA LEU A 15 -0.22 -13.68 -7.29
C LEU A 15 0.32 -12.45 -6.54
N LEU A 16 0.43 -12.55 -5.21
CA LEU A 16 0.98 -11.48 -4.38
C LEU A 16 2.45 -11.20 -4.68
N SER A 17 3.25 -12.25 -4.95
CA SER A 17 4.67 -12.07 -5.32
C SER A 17 4.81 -11.39 -6.69
N LEU A 18 3.97 -11.73 -7.67
CA LEU A 18 3.95 -11.06 -8.98
C LEU A 18 3.55 -9.59 -8.86
N ILE A 19 2.50 -9.28 -8.08
CA ILE A 19 2.11 -7.89 -7.80
C ILE A 19 3.26 -7.14 -7.12
N PHE A 20 3.91 -7.77 -6.13
CA PHE A 20 5.05 -7.19 -5.44
C PHE A 20 6.21 -6.88 -6.40
N VAL A 21 6.55 -7.80 -7.32
CA VAL A 21 7.59 -7.58 -8.34
C VAL A 21 7.24 -6.37 -9.21
N ILE A 22 5.98 -6.23 -9.65
CA ILE A 22 5.53 -5.10 -10.46
C ILE A 22 5.66 -3.78 -9.69
N ILE A 23 5.12 -3.71 -8.47
CA ILE A 23 5.17 -2.48 -7.66
C ILE A 23 6.60 -2.15 -7.24
N ASN A 24 7.42 -3.14 -6.89
CA ASN A 24 8.83 -2.93 -6.54
C ASN A 24 9.64 -2.43 -7.75
N SER A 25 9.35 -2.91 -8.96
CA SER A 25 9.98 -2.40 -10.18
C SER A 25 9.65 -0.92 -10.41
N LEU A 26 8.40 -0.52 -10.16
CA LEU A 26 8.01 0.89 -10.18
C LEU A 26 8.73 1.72 -9.12
N ILE A 27 8.82 1.23 -7.88
CA ILE A 27 9.54 1.91 -6.79
C ILE A 27 11.00 2.14 -7.17
N LYS A 28 11.67 1.14 -7.75
CA LYS A 28 13.05 1.27 -8.22
C LYS A 28 13.18 2.27 -9.37
N GLY A 29 12.19 2.33 -10.27
CA GLY A 29 12.12 3.39 -11.28
C GLY A 29 11.99 4.80 -10.66
N ILE A 30 11.14 4.96 -9.64
CA ILE A 30 10.97 6.23 -8.92
C ILE A 30 12.26 6.65 -8.21
N ASP A 31 12.89 5.74 -7.48
CA ASP A 31 14.14 5.98 -6.72
C ASP A 31 15.28 6.46 -7.64
N LEU A 32 15.35 5.94 -8.87
CA LEU A 32 16.35 6.35 -9.87
C LEU A 32 16.15 7.79 -10.37
N VAL A 33 14.91 8.26 -10.47
CA VAL A 33 14.58 9.55 -11.10
C VAL A 33 14.37 10.66 -10.07
N ILE A 34 13.77 10.32 -8.93
CA ILE A 34 13.19 11.29 -8.02
C ILE A 34 14.03 11.41 -6.76
N ARG A 35 14.80 12.49 -6.70
CA ARG A 35 15.62 12.81 -5.53
C ARG A 35 14.76 12.87 -4.26
N GLY A 36 15.30 12.32 -3.17
CA GLY A 36 14.68 12.39 -1.84
C GLY A 36 13.56 11.38 -1.58
N VAL A 37 13.20 10.54 -2.56
CA VAL A 37 12.28 9.42 -2.41
C VAL A 37 13.09 8.14 -2.49
N THR A 38 13.27 7.47 -1.35
CA THR A 38 14.05 6.23 -1.28
C THR A 38 13.15 5.00 -1.28
N ASP A 39 13.67 3.90 -1.81
CA ASP A 39 13.01 2.59 -1.77
C ASP A 39 12.65 2.15 -0.34
N THR A 40 13.51 2.42 0.63
CA THR A 40 13.30 2.15 2.07
C THR A 40 12.06 2.84 2.62
N MET A 41 11.63 3.96 2.02
CA MET A 41 10.42 4.68 2.42
C MET A 41 9.17 4.13 1.71
N LEU A 42 9.26 3.81 0.42
CA LEU A 42 8.11 3.38 -0.38
C LEU A 42 7.77 1.89 -0.21
N LEU A 43 8.76 1.04 0.01
CA LEU A 43 8.57 -0.41 0.06
C LEU A 43 7.61 -0.87 1.17
N PRO A 44 7.70 -0.35 2.42
CA PRO A 44 6.74 -0.71 3.46
C PRO A 44 5.31 -0.29 3.10
N ILE A 45 5.14 0.88 2.47
CA ILE A 45 3.83 1.39 2.03
C ILE A 45 3.24 0.48 0.96
N ALA A 46 4.05 0.03 0.01
CA ALA A 46 3.62 -0.92 -1.00
C ALA A 46 3.21 -2.27 -0.39
N ILE A 47 4.01 -2.82 0.52
CA ILE A 47 3.70 -4.11 1.17
C ILE A 47 2.37 -4.01 1.92
N VAL A 48 2.20 -2.98 2.76
CA VAL A 48 0.95 -2.78 3.50
C VAL A 48 -0.22 -2.51 2.55
N GLY A 49 -0.01 -1.73 1.50
CA GLY A 49 -1.04 -1.46 0.47
C GLY A 49 -1.47 -2.71 -0.29
N ILE A 50 -0.53 -3.62 -0.60
CA ILE A 50 -0.82 -4.91 -1.21
C ILE A 50 -1.66 -5.77 -0.26
N LEU A 51 -1.25 -5.89 1.00
CA LEU A 51 -1.95 -6.70 2.00
C LEU A 51 -3.35 -6.16 2.29
N VAL A 52 -3.48 -4.85 2.52
CA VAL A 52 -4.76 -4.18 2.75
C VAL A 52 -5.65 -4.27 1.52
N GLY A 53 -5.11 -4.02 0.33
CA GLY A 53 -5.85 -4.14 -0.92
C GLY A 53 -6.37 -5.55 -1.15
N TRP A 54 -5.56 -6.57 -0.85
CA TRP A 54 -5.98 -7.97 -0.94
C TRP A 54 -7.08 -8.31 0.06
N LEU A 55 -6.94 -7.88 1.32
CA LEU A 55 -7.94 -8.08 2.36
C LEU A 55 -9.26 -7.38 2.01
N LEU A 56 -9.21 -6.12 1.60
CA LEU A 56 -10.40 -5.38 1.15
C LEU A 56 -11.07 -6.06 -0.04
N ALA A 57 -10.30 -6.50 -1.03
CA ALA A 57 -10.84 -7.17 -2.22
C ALA A 57 -11.45 -8.55 -1.92
N SER A 58 -11.02 -9.20 -0.84
CA SER A 58 -11.62 -10.45 -0.34
C SER A 58 -12.91 -10.23 0.47
N SER A 59 -13.19 -8.99 0.88
CA SER A 59 -14.38 -8.65 1.64
C SER A 59 -15.62 -8.45 0.75
N ASN A 60 -16.80 -8.41 1.37
CA ASN A 60 -18.07 -8.07 0.70
C ASN A 60 -18.33 -6.56 0.63
N LEU A 61 -17.34 -5.72 0.95
CA LEU A 61 -17.49 -4.27 0.88
C LEU A 61 -17.74 -3.84 -0.57
N ASN A 62 -18.61 -2.86 -0.74
CA ASN A 62 -18.76 -2.21 -2.04
C ASN A 62 -17.46 -1.44 -2.38
N GLY A 63 -17.24 -1.18 -3.67
CA GLY A 63 -16.02 -0.50 -4.12
C GLY A 63 -15.83 0.89 -3.52
N TRP A 64 -16.93 1.59 -3.22
CA TRP A 64 -16.89 2.94 -2.63
C TRP A 64 -16.37 2.93 -1.19
N TRP A 65 -16.88 2.06 -0.32
CA TRP A 65 -16.43 1.95 1.07
C TRP A 65 -15.03 1.39 1.16
N ALA A 66 -14.65 0.46 0.26
CA ALA A 66 -13.28 -0.01 0.17
C ALA A 66 -12.32 1.10 -0.26
N ALA A 67 -12.72 1.96 -1.20
CA ALA A 67 -11.93 3.12 -1.61
C ALA A 67 -11.82 4.17 -0.50
N LEU A 68 -12.91 4.46 0.23
CA LEU A 68 -12.91 5.42 1.34
C LEU A 68 -12.08 4.89 2.52
N GLY A 69 -12.29 3.65 2.95
CA GLY A 69 -11.54 3.02 4.03
C GLY A 69 -10.07 2.82 3.67
N GLY A 70 -9.79 2.35 2.45
CA GLY A 70 -8.44 2.17 1.93
C GLY A 70 -7.70 3.50 1.73
N GLY A 71 -8.39 4.53 1.25
CA GLY A 71 -7.84 5.87 1.04
C GLY A 71 -7.53 6.59 2.34
N THR A 72 -8.44 6.56 3.31
CA THR A 72 -8.22 7.14 4.64
C THR A 72 -7.09 6.44 5.38
N LEU A 73 -7.05 5.11 5.37
CA LEU A 73 -5.96 4.33 5.96
C LEU A 73 -4.62 4.61 5.28
N GLY A 74 -4.59 4.66 3.94
CA GLY A 74 -3.41 4.99 3.18
C GLY A 74 -2.86 6.36 3.47
N PHE A 75 -3.74 7.38 3.48
CA PHE A 75 -3.35 8.74 3.82
C PHE A 75 -2.75 8.81 5.23
N ALA A 76 -3.39 8.19 6.22
CA ALA A 76 -2.89 8.14 7.58
C ALA A 76 -1.52 7.45 7.69
N LEU A 77 -1.32 6.33 6.99
CA LEU A 77 -0.06 5.58 6.99
C LEU A 77 1.06 6.35 6.27
N VAL A 78 0.79 6.90 5.09
CA VAL A 78 1.76 7.70 4.33
C VAL A 78 2.17 8.93 5.13
N MET A 79 1.22 9.65 5.73
CA MET A 79 1.51 10.79 6.61
C MET A 79 2.28 10.35 7.86
N GLY A 80 1.90 9.23 8.45
CA GLY A 80 2.56 8.60 9.59
C GLY A 80 4.05 8.35 9.34
N GLN A 81 4.35 7.72 8.22
CA GLN A 81 5.70 7.30 7.84
C GLN A 81 6.54 8.46 7.29
N MET A 82 6.00 9.25 6.36
CA MET A 82 6.73 10.31 5.66
C MET A 82 6.84 11.60 6.48
N GLY A 83 5.79 11.93 7.24
CA GLY A 83 5.77 13.07 8.18
C GLY A 83 6.55 12.82 9.47
N ARG A 84 7.17 11.63 9.62
CA ARG A 84 7.84 11.18 10.85
C ARG A 84 6.92 11.27 12.08
N LEU A 85 5.62 11.12 11.87
CA LEU A 85 4.59 11.16 12.92
C LEU A 85 4.52 9.84 13.70
N GLY A 86 5.12 8.77 13.18
CA GLY A 86 5.13 7.45 13.82
C GLY A 86 5.66 7.47 15.25
N ALA A 87 6.79 8.14 15.52
CA ALA A 87 7.33 8.20 16.88
C ALA A 87 6.45 9.01 17.85
N PRO A 88 5.99 10.24 17.52
CA PRO A 88 5.02 10.95 18.36
C PRO A 88 3.71 10.19 18.58
N LEU A 89 3.15 9.55 17.54
CA LEU A 89 1.92 8.76 17.65
C LEU A 89 2.13 7.54 18.56
N TRP A 90 3.24 6.84 18.40
CA TRP A 90 3.58 5.69 19.24
C TRP A 90 3.70 6.09 20.72
N ARG A 91 4.29 7.25 21.01
CA ARG A 91 4.33 7.79 22.38
C ARG A 91 2.94 8.05 22.95
N VAL A 92 2.04 8.64 22.17
CA VAL A 92 0.64 8.84 22.60
C VAL A 92 -0.02 7.50 22.93
N ILE A 93 0.12 6.50 22.06
CA ILE A 93 -0.42 5.15 22.28
C ILE A 93 0.16 4.51 23.53
N GLN A 94 1.47 4.60 23.74
CA GLN A 94 2.14 4.09 24.94
C GLN A 94 1.61 4.77 26.22
N GLU A 95 1.42 6.08 26.21
CA GLU A 95 0.89 6.81 27.36
C GLU A 95 -0.57 6.47 27.65
N ILE A 96 -1.41 6.32 26.61
CA ILE A 96 -2.79 5.83 26.76
C ILE A 96 -2.78 4.42 27.37
N GLY A 97 -1.95 3.51 26.84
CA GLY A 97 -1.82 2.15 27.35
C GLY A 97 -1.35 2.12 28.81
N ARG A 98 -0.38 2.98 29.17
CA ARG A 98 0.11 3.15 30.54
C ARG A 98 -0.99 3.63 31.47
N ILE A 99 -1.76 4.62 31.07
CA ILE A 99 -2.90 5.14 31.84
C ILE A 99 -3.94 4.04 32.04
N LEU A 100 -4.37 3.37 30.96
CA LEU A 100 -5.31 2.24 31.04
C LEU A 100 -4.81 1.15 31.99
N TRP A 101 -3.51 0.83 31.94
CA TRP A 101 -2.91 -0.14 32.84
C TRP A 101 -2.94 0.27 34.31
N VAL A 102 -2.64 1.54 34.61
CA VAL A 102 -2.73 2.09 35.97
C VAL A 102 -4.17 2.09 36.46
N TRP A 103 -5.13 2.45 35.61
CA TRP A 103 -6.56 2.38 35.93
C TRP A 103 -7.01 0.96 36.28
N LEU A 104 -6.58 -0.04 35.51
CA LEU A 104 -6.87 -1.46 35.80
C LEU A 104 -6.26 -1.93 37.13
N ARG A 105 -5.07 -1.43 37.50
CA ARG A 105 -4.39 -1.75 38.77
C ARG A 105 -4.64 -0.76 39.89
N TRP A 106 -5.62 0.14 39.73
CA TRP A 106 -5.86 1.22 40.68
C TRP A 106 -6.25 0.70 42.07
N ILE A 107 -6.99 -0.41 42.11
CA ILE A 107 -7.40 -1.11 43.33
C ILE A 107 -6.18 -1.55 44.16
N GLU A 108 -5.09 -1.97 43.49
CA GLU A 108 -3.90 -2.54 44.12
C GLU A 108 -2.85 -1.46 44.46
N THR A 109 -2.68 -0.48 43.58
CA THR A 109 -1.54 0.46 43.67
C THR A 109 -1.88 1.77 44.36
N ARG A 110 -3.15 2.18 44.44
CA ARG A 110 -3.63 3.48 44.98
C ARG A 110 -2.87 4.72 44.47
N LYS A 111 -2.09 4.60 43.40
CA LYS A 111 -1.34 5.71 42.78
C LYS A 111 -2.20 6.34 41.68
N PRO A 112 -2.44 7.65 41.71
CA PRO A 112 -3.17 8.32 40.64
C PRO A 112 -2.34 8.31 39.34
N ALA A 113 -2.99 8.06 38.21
CA ALA A 113 -2.36 8.23 36.90
C ALA A 113 -2.09 9.73 36.66
N SER A 114 -0.86 10.11 36.30
CA SER A 114 -0.55 11.51 35.96
C SER A 114 -0.88 11.80 34.48
N PRO A 115 -1.86 12.67 34.19
CA PRO A 115 -2.25 12.99 32.81
C PRO A 115 -1.23 13.88 32.08
N GLU A 116 -0.24 14.42 32.78
CA GLU A 116 0.78 15.34 32.25
C GLU A 116 1.60 14.72 31.11
N ALA A 117 1.99 13.45 31.24
CA ALA A 117 2.77 12.75 30.21
C ALA A 117 1.95 12.56 28.92
N LEU A 118 0.66 12.23 29.04
CA LEU A 118 -0.24 12.13 27.89
C LEU A 118 -0.43 13.49 27.23
N ARG A 119 -0.64 14.56 28.01
CA ARG A 119 -0.77 15.92 27.49
C ARG A 119 0.49 16.35 26.74
N PHE A 120 1.68 16.03 27.26
CA PHE A 120 2.95 16.33 26.58
C PHE A 120 3.12 15.52 25.29
N ALA A 121 2.86 14.21 25.31
CA ALA A 121 2.91 13.37 24.12
C ALA A 121 1.93 13.85 23.04
N TRP A 122 0.71 14.21 23.45
CA TRP A 122 -0.30 14.77 22.57
C TRP A 122 0.12 16.11 21.96
N GLY A 123 0.67 17.02 22.77
CA GLY A 123 1.21 18.30 22.31
C GLY A 123 2.31 18.12 21.26
N ALA A 124 3.25 17.20 21.50
CA ALA A 124 4.31 16.89 20.53
C ALA A 124 3.77 16.33 19.21
N PHE A 125 2.77 15.45 19.28
CA PHE A 125 2.08 14.92 18.09
C PHE A 125 1.32 16.01 17.34
N ALA A 126 0.60 16.89 18.05
CA ALA A 126 -0.18 17.98 17.46
C ALA A 126 0.72 19.00 16.74
N ILE A 127 1.85 19.39 17.35
CA ILE A 127 2.83 20.29 16.72
C ILE A 127 3.38 19.66 15.44
N LYS A 128 3.85 18.41 15.49
CA LYS A 128 4.41 17.73 14.30
C LYS A 128 3.40 17.55 13.17
N THR A 129 2.15 17.24 13.52
CA THR A 129 1.07 17.13 12.54
C THR A 129 0.77 18.49 11.91
N SER A 130 0.77 19.57 12.71
CA SER A 130 0.55 20.93 12.22
C SER A 130 1.69 21.39 11.30
N ASP A 131 2.94 21.13 11.66
CA ASP A 131 4.11 21.44 10.82
C ASP A 131 4.02 20.74 9.46
N ALA A 132 3.66 19.45 9.45
CA ALA A 132 3.49 18.67 8.24
C ALA A 132 2.34 19.21 7.37
N ALA A 133 1.20 19.52 7.98
CA ALA A 133 0.03 20.08 7.29
C ALA A 133 0.34 21.45 6.67
N LEU A 134 0.99 22.35 7.42
CA LEU A 134 1.41 23.66 6.92
C LEU A 134 2.43 23.53 5.78
N SER A 135 3.40 22.64 5.91
CA SER A 135 4.39 22.36 4.85
C SER A 135 3.72 21.90 3.56
N LEU A 136 2.74 20.99 3.64
CA LEU A 136 1.98 20.51 2.48
C LEU A 136 1.10 21.62 1.89
N TRP A 137 0.47 22.43 2.74
CA TRP A 137 -0.34 23.57 2.32
C TRP A 137 0.49 24.62 1.56
N TYR A 138 1.67 24.98 2.08
CA TYR A 138 2.55 25.93 1.41
C TYR A 138 3.07 25.41 0.07
N TRP A 139 3.42 24.12 0.00
CA TRP A 139 3.80 23.48 -1.26
C TRP A 139 2.64 23.47 -2.26
N LEU A 140 1.43 23.14 -1.82
CA LEU A 140 0.25 23.15 -2.69
C LEU A 140 -0.04 24.57 -3.20
N LYS A 141 0.04 25.57 -2.32
CA LYS A 141 -0.11 26.99 -2.68
C LYS A 141 0.95 27.42 -3.70
N SER A 142 2.20 26.96 -3.57
CA SER A 142 3.29 27.34 -4.47
C SER A 142 3.09 26.83 -5.91
N ILE A 143 2.46 25.66 -6.07
CA ILE A 143 2.02 25.15 -7.38
C ILE A 143 0.98 26.08 -8.01
N PHE A 144 -0.07 26.44 -7.26
CA PHE A 144 -1.14 27.30 -7.77
C PHE A 144 -0.69 28.74 -8.08
N LEU A 145 0.34 29.22 -7.38
CA LEU A 145 0.94 30.53 -7.65
C LEU A 145 1.94 30.53 -8.81
N GLY A 146 2.24 29.37 -9.41
CA GLY A 146 3.20 29.25 -10.52
C GLY A 146 4.67 29.34 -10.11
N PHE A 147 4.97 29.30 -8.80
CA PHE A 147 6.33 29.31 -8.26
C PHE A 147 6.60 28.00 -7.49
N PRO A 148 6.68 26.86 -8.18
CA PRO A 148 6.80 25.56 -7.52
C PRO A 148 8.10 25.51 -6.69
N THR A 149 7.92 25.45 -5.38
CA THR A 149 9.04 25.30 -4.43
C THR A 149 9.27 23.81 -4.16
N TYR A 150 10.54 23.40 -4.20
CA TYR A 150 10.87 22.01 -3.91
C TYR A 150 10.71 21.71 -2.41
N ASN A 151 9.83 20.75 -2.08
CA ASN A 151 9.55 20.34 -0.72
C ASN A 151 9.70 18.81 -0.58
N TYR A 152 10.68 18.37 0.21
CA TYR A 152 10.97 16.95 0.41
C TYR A 152 9.80 16.17 1.01
N LEU A 153 9.09 16.76 1.98
CA LEU A 153 7.95 16.11 2.63
C LEU A 153 6.81 15.93 1.63
N ALA A 154 6.48 16.98 0.88
CA ALA A 154 5.40 16.92 -0.10
C ALA A 154 5.69 15.91 -1.20
N ASN A 155 6.93 15.88 -1.71
CA ASN A 155 7.34 14.91 -2.72
C ASN A 155 7.22 13.46 -2.21
N ARG A 156 7.68 13.18 -0.99
CA ARG A 156 7.55 11.86 -0.35
C ARG A 156 6.09 11.44 -0.13
N VAL A 157 5.26 12.36 0.35
CA VAL A 157 3.83 12.11 0.57
C VAL A 157 3.13 11.84 -0.76
N PHE A 158 3.41 12.64 -1.79
CA PHE A 158 2.84 12.47 -3.12
C PHE A 158 3.14 11.08 -3.71
N TRP A 159 4.41 10.69 -3.76
CA TRP A 159 4.79 9.37 -4.27
C TRP A 159 4.34 8.22 -3.37
N GLY A 160 4.30 8.42 -2.05
CA GLY A 160 3.73 7.46 -1.12
C GLY A 160 2.24 7.20 -1.38
N ILE A 161 1.44 8.24 -1.62
CA ILE A 161 0.01 8.12 -1.95
C ILE A 161 -0.18 7.43 -3.30
N ILE A 162 0.64 7.76 -4.31
CA ILE A 162 0.61 7.08 -5.61
C ILE A 162 0.88 5.58 -5.44
N ILE A 163 1.98 5.22 -4.78
CA ILE A 163 2.35 3.81 -4.56
C ILE A 163 1.27 3.07 -3.77
N TRP A 164 0.74 3.68 -2.71
CA TRP A 164 -0.37 3.10 -1.94
C TRP A 164 -1.59 2.81 -2.82
N THR A 165 -2.01 3.81 -3.60
CA THR A 165 -3.21 3.72 -4.45
C THR A 165 -3.04 2.68 -5.54
N LEU A 166 -1.86 2.61 -6.16
CA LEU A 166 -1.54 1.59 -7.16
C LEU A 166 -1.51 0.19 -6.55
N ALA A 167 -0.85 0.00 -5.41
CA ALA A 167 -0.79 -1.29 -4.72
C ALA A 167 -2.18 -1.79 -4.33
N LEU A 168 -2.99 -0.91 -3.73
CA LEU A 168 -4.36 -1.21 -3.31
C LEU A 168 -5.26 -1.49 -4.52
N GLY A 169 -5.25 -0.58 -5.50
CA GLY A 169 -6.06 -0.67 -6.71
C GLY A 169 -5.73 -1.89 -7.56
N PHE A 170 -4.45 -2.26 -7.66
CA PHE A 170 -4.02 -3.46 -8.37
C PHE A 170 -4.57 -4.71 -7.67
N CYS A 171 -4.38 -4.85 -6.36
CA CYS A 171 -4.93 -6.00 -5.63
C CYS A 171 -6.45 -6.08 -5.77
N TRP A 172 -7.15 -4.95 -5.70
CA TRP A 172 -8.59 -4.87 -5.91
C TRP A 172 -9.01 -5.31 -7.33
N ALA A 173 -8.38 -4.76 -8.37
CA ALA A 173 -8.68 -5.06 -9.77
C ALA A 173 -8.42 -6.54 -10.10
N LEU A 174 -7.29 -7.08 -9.63
CA LEU A 174 -6.92 -8.46 -9.86
C LEU A 174 -7.89 -9.42 -9.16
N ARG A 175 -8.16 -9.18 -7.87
CA ARG A 175 -8.92 -10.14 -7.05
C ARG A 175 -10.42 -10.08 -7.31
N ARG A 176 -10.99 -8.90 -7.53
CA ARG A 176 -12.44 -8.73 -7.68
C ARG A 176 -12.92 -8.88 -9.12
N TYR A 177 -12.12 -8.43 -10.08
CA TYR A 177 -12.52 -8.39 -11.49
C TYR A 177 -11.72 -9.33 -12.39
N TYR A 178 -10.68 -10.00 -11.89
CA TYR A 178 -9.76 -10.84 -12.68
C TYR A 178 -9.14 -10.10 -13.87
N ARG A 179 -8.97 -8.78 -13.76
CA ARG A 179 -8.47 -7.90 -14.82
C ARG A 179 -7.08 -7.34 -14.46
N PRO A 180 -6.00 -8.13 -14.60
CA PRO A 180 -4.65 -7.71 -14.22
C PRO A 180 -4.16 -6.47 -14.99
N LEU A 181 -4.57 -6.32 -16.25
CA LEU A 181 -4.19 -5.19 -17.09
C LEU A 181 -4.58 -3.84 -16.48
N TRP A 182 -5.75 -3.75 -15.86
CA TRP A 182 -6.23 -2.49 -15.27
C TRP A 182 -5.41 -2.08 -14.05
N GLY A 183 -4.91 -3.04 -13.27
CA GLY A 183 -4.01 -2.76 -12.15
C GLY A 183 -2.59 -2.40 -12.60
N MET A 184 -2.10 -3.06 -13.64
CA MET A 184 -0.74 -2.87 -14.14
C MET A 184 -0.58 -1.61 -14.99
N PHE A 185 -1.59 -1.24 -15.78
CA PHE A 185 -1.52 -0.14 -16.74
C PHE A 185 -1.02 1.19 -16.12
N PRO A 186 -1.60 1.70 -15.02
CA PRO A 186 -1.13 2.96 -14.46
C PRO A 186 0.31 2.87 -13.91
N ALA A 187 0.71 1.72 -13.36
CA ALA A 187 2.09 1.50 -12.91
C ALA A 187 3.08 1.47 -14.09
N GLY A 188 2.73 0.79 -15.18
CA GLY A 188 3.53 0.73 -16.40
C GLY A 188 3.65 2.09 -17.09
N MET A 189 2.56 2.87 -17.14
CA MET A 189 2.56 4.22 -17.70
C MET A 189 3.49 5.16 -16.92
N ILE A 190 3.39 5.18 -15.59
CA ILE A 190 4.26 6.02 -14.75
C ILE A 190 5.72 5.59 -14.93
N LEU A 191 6.02 4.29 -14.89
CA LEU A 191 7.38 3.80 -15.09
C LEU A 191 7.92 4.19 -16.48
N GLY A 192 7.10 4.04 -17.53
CA GLY A 192 7.47 4.43 -18.89
C GLY A 192 7.83 5.91 -18.99
N ILE A 193 7.04 6.79 -18.39
CA ILE A 193 7.31 8.24 -18.31
C ILE A 193 8.60 8.50 -17.53
N LEU A 194 8.81 7.83 -16.39
CA LEU A 194 10.03 8.03 -15.59
C LEU A 194 11.29 7.62 -16.36
N LEU A 195 11.22 6.53 -17.13
CA LEU A 195 12.36 6.05 -17.92
C LEU A 195 12.73 6.97 -19.09
N THR A 196 11.85 7.89 -19.52
CA THR A 196 12.26 8.90 -20.52
C THR A 196 13.24 9.92 -19.95
N TYR A 197 13.29 10.08 -18.61
CA TYR A 197 14.19 11.04 -17.96
C TYR A 197 15.60 10.48 -17.70
N VAL A 198 15.77 9.16 -17.67
CA VAL A 198 17.07 8.52 -17.38
C VAL A 198 17.38 7.48 -18.46
N PRO A 199 17.90 7.90 -19.63
CA PRO A 199 18.23 6.97 -20.70
C PRO A 199 19.30 5.96 -20.26
N GLY A 200 19.10 4.70 -20.65
CA GLY A 200 20.05 3.61 -20.43
C GLY A 200 19.95 2.89 -19.08
N HIS A 201 19.55 3.59 -18.00
CA HIS A 201 19.39 3.02 -16.67
C HIS A 201 17.92 2.68 -16.40
N GLY A 202 17.63 1.48 -15.91
CA GLY A 202 16.27 1.07 -15.55
C GLY A 202 15.50 0.24 -16.59
N ARG A 203 16.12 -0.13 -17.72
CA ARG A 203 15.55 -1.10 -18.69
C ARG A 203 15.15 -2.42 -18.04
N LEU A 204 15.95 -2.90 -17.07
CA LEU A 204 15.65 -4.11 -16.31
C LEU A 204 14.26 -4.04 -15.63
N TRP A 205 13.91 -2.91 -15.03
CA TRP A 205 12.64 -2.73 -14.33
C TRP A 205 11.44 -2.75 -15.29
N ALA A 206 11.60 -2.22 -16.51
CA ALA A 206 10.60 -2.33 -17.56
C ALA A 206 10.40 -3.79 -18.02
N PHE A 207 11.47 -4.57 -18.16
CA PHE A 207 11.34 -5.99 -18.49
C PHE A 207 10.69 -6.79 -17.35
N LEU A 208 10.99 -6.47 -16.09
CA LEU A 208 10.38 -7.13 -14.94
C LEU A 208 8.88 -6.86 -14.83
N ILE A 209 8.44 -5.61 -15.02
CA ILE A 209 7.00 -5.30 -15.00
C ILE A 209 6.25 -6.01 -16.14
N LEU A 210 6.85 -6.07 -17.34
CA LEU A 210 6.26 -6.75 -18.49
C LEU A 210 6.21 -8.26 -18.29
N GLY A 211 7.32 -8.88 -17.86
CA GLY A 211 7.40 -10.31 -17.62
C GLY A 211 6.45 -10.78 -16.53
N ALA A 212 6.46 -10.10 -15.38
CA ALA A 212 5.53 -10.39 -14.28
C ALA A 212 4.07 -10.13 -14.70
N GLY A 213 3.83 -9.07 -15.48
CA GLY A 213 2.53 -8.75 -16.05
C GLY A 213 1.97 -9.84 -16.97
N LEU A 214 2.78 -10.32 -17.91
CA LEU A 214 2.39 -11.40 -18.84
C LEU A 214 2.08 -12.70 -18.11
N ILE A 215 2.90 -13.08 -17.13
CA ILE A 215 2.63 -14.23 -16.27
C ILE A 215 1.30 -14.03 -15.54
N LEU A 216 1.09 -12.86 -14.94
CA LEU A 216 -0.14 -12.55 -14.20
C LEU A 216 -1.39 -12.60 -15.10
N ILE A 217 -1.30 -12.10 -16.34
CA ILE A 217 -2.36 -12.20 -17.34
C ILE A 217 -2.66 -13.66 -17.68
N GLY A 218 -1.63 -14.46 -17.97
CA GLY A 218 -1.81 -15.89 -18.25
C GLY A 218 -2.48 -16.63 -17.10
N LEU A 219 -2.06 -16.37 -15.87
CA LEU A 219 -2.63 -16.97 -14.66
C LEU A 219 -4.09 -16.52 -14.42
N ALA A 220 -4.40 -15.25 -14.65
CA ALA A 220 -5.76 -14.73 -14.50
C ALA A 220 -6.72 -15.33 -15.54
N SER A 221 -6.30 -15.37 -16.81
CA SER A 221 -7.09 -15.95 -17.90
C SER A 221 -7.35 -17.44 -17.70
N TYR A 222 -6.34 -18.19 -17.23
CA TYR A 222 -6.51 -19.61 -16.89
C TYR A 222 -7.57 -19.82 -15.81
N ASN A 223 -7.54 -19.01 -14.75
CA ASN A 223 -8.48 -19.11 -13.65
C ASN A 223 -9.92 -18.72 -14.04
N GLU A 224 -10.07 -17.74 -14.93
CA GLU A 224 -11.37 -17.37 -15.51
C GLU A 224 -11.97 -18.52 -16.34
N GLN A 225 -11.15 -19.17 -17.17
CA GLN A 225 -11.56 -20.32 -17.97
C GLN A 225 -11.96 -21.52 -17.08
N GLU A 226 -11.19 -21.80 -16.02
CA GLU A 226 -11.50 -22.87 -15.06
C GLU A 226 -12.86 -22.63 -14.36
N HIS A 227 -13.14 -21.39 -13.95
CA HIS A 227 -14.43 -21.02 -13.38
C HIS A 227 -15.58 -21.21 -14.37
N HIS A 228 -15.39 -20.80 -15.63
CA HIS A 228 -16.38 -20.95 -16.68
C HIS A 228 -16.66 -22.43 -17.03
N TRP A 229 -15.65 -23.29 -17.08
CA TRP A 229 -15.82 -24.73 -17.28
C TRP A 229 -16.54 -25.41 -16.11
N THR A 230 -16.24 -24.99 -14.89
CA THR A 230 -16.90 -25.49 -13.68
C THR A 230 -18.39 -25.13 -13.69
N GLN A 231 -18.74 -23.90 -14.07
CA GLN A 231 -20.13 -23.48 -14.21
C GLN A 231 -20.88 -24.25 -15.30
N LYS A 232 -20.19 -24.66 -16.38
CA LYS A 232 -20.75 -25.47 -17.46
C LYS A 232 -20.75 -26.98 -17.18
N GLY A 233 -20.30 -27.43 -16.01
CA GLY A 233 -20.29 -28.86 -15.65
C GLY A 233 -19.35 -29.73 -16.48
N ILE A 234 -18.32 -29.14 -17.11
CA ILE A 234 -17.37 -29.89 -17.93
C ILE A 234 -16.41 -30.65 -17.01
N ALA A 235 -16.52 -31.98 -16.98
CA ALA A 235 -15.84 -32.88 -16.03
C ALA A 235 -14.29 -32.86 -16.04
N LEU A 236 -13.66 -32.20 -17.03
CA LEU A 236 -12.20 -32.08 -17.15
C LEU A 236 -11.55 -31.20 -16.07
N ALA A 237 -12.30 -30.32 -15.39
CA ALA A 237 -11.73 -29.39 -14.42
C ALA A 237 -11.21 -30.07 -13.13
N GLY A 238 -11.74 -31.23 -12.76
CA GLY A 238 -11.34 -31.95 -11.55
C GLY A 238 -10.09 -32.83 -11.72
N SER A 239 -9.85 -33.36 -12.93
CA SER A 239 -8.81 -34.38 -13.16
C SER A 239 -7.40 -33.81 -13.27
N VAL A 240 -7.24 -32.56 -13.72
CA VAL A 240 -5.91 -31.93 -13.91
C VAL A 240 -5.23 -31.53 -12.59
N ARG A 241 -6.00 -31.23 -11.53
CA ARG A 241 -5.45 -30.91 -10.19
C ARG A 241 -5.26 -32.13 -9.27
N ALA A 242 -5.77 -33.29 -9.67
CA ALA A 242 -5.73 -34.50 -8.84
C ALA A 242 -4.40 -35.28 -8.95
N ASN A 243 -3.66 -35.05 -10.05
CA ASN A 243 -2.30 -35.54 -10.28
C ASN A 243 -1.26 -34.54 -9.78
#